data_AF-A0A969RPR3-F1
#
_entry.id   AF-A0A969RPR3-F1
#
_cell.length_a   1.000
_cell.length_b   1.000
_cell.length_c   1.000
_cell.angle_alpha   90.00
_cell.angle_beta   90.00
_cell.angle_gamma   90.00
#
_symmetry.space_group_name_H-M   'P 1'
#
loop_
_entity.id
_entity.type
_entity.pdbx_description
1 polymer ?
#
loop_
_entity_poly.entity_id
_entity_poly.type
_entity_poly.pdbx_seq_one_letter_code
_entity_poly.pdbx_strand_id
1 'polypeptide(L)'
;MTSTNPAPLKFLPGVSAPLAANAFPEAIAIADMNRDGKVDLLMGNGNEPIGTASLFLGNGAGGFGNPITFAVNGADPEMIAIADLSNDGIPDLVTANEQTAGSVSVMLGSGNGSFGAAATIAVGKDPHQVAIADVNGDKKLDLVTTDTGSSSVSILLGKGNGTFGNATSYTTGQSTQPVAVAIGDFNDDNKLDLAIASHNTNKVAILLNNGDGSFAAPTTAVVGTSPYSIVTEDLNHDGKLDLVTANFDSANLSVLLGNGNGTFGPATQIAVGNGPVSVAAVDLNGDNNKELVVANQNSGTLSVLPGNGNGTFGAATALTVGNQPYTVAVGDFNNDGKSDLVTANAGSHNLSVWLNQTCLVVREGEMIDGSLEKVVSMTANLTTATLLLNGSTVTTSNIAGGVNVMGTQVGDKIIGNVQENTLDGQGGDDQITGSKGDDRLIGGAGNDTLNGQADDDTLMGGAGNDRLKGGVGNDEYLFSMKGSFTRAGMGVDEIVGFQKGRDRIGLDQTTFVGLERKGLFGRRLSFEAVGSQQQAEKSSALITYDRSTGSLSYNQNGKDAGLGSGGLFATLSRAIDLNVSDFVIQR
;
A
#
# COMPACT_ATOMS: atom_id res chain seq x y z
N MET A 1 -4.21 19.48 15.84
CA MET A 1 -4.20 18.27 14.99
C MET A 1 -5.49 17.53 15.29
N THR A 2 -6.52 17.84 14.51
CA THR A 2 -7.80 17.11 14.56
C THR A 2 -7.56 15.77 13.89
N SER A 3 -7.83 14.66 14.60
CA SER A 3 -7.84 13.33 13.98
C SER A 3 -8.84 13.36 12.83
N THR A 4 -8.34 13.34 11.61
CA THR A 4 -9.16 13.04 10.45
C THR A 4 -9.72 11.65 10.70
N ASN A 5 -11.05 11.52 10.77
CA ASN A 5 -11.68 10.20 10.71
C ASN A 5 -11.06 9.46 9.52
N PRO A 6 -10.60 8.22 9.68
CA PRO A 6 -10.08 7.46 8.57
C PRO A 6 -11.14 7.43 7.46
N ALA A 7 -10.65 7.56 6.24
CA ALA A 7 -11.42 7.38 5.03
C ALA A 7 -12.35 6.15 5.14
N PRO A 8 -13.65 6.25 4.82
CA PRO A 8 -14.51 5.08 4.83
C PRO A 8 -14.01 4.07 3.79
N LEU A 9 -13.73 2.84 4.24
CA LEU A 9 -13.37 1.73 3.36
C LEU A 9 -14.49 1.49 2.34
N LYS A 10 -14.12 1.44 1.06
CA LYS A 10 -15.05 1.21 -0.03
C LYS A 10 -14.46 0.14 -0.94
N PHE A 11 -15.22 -0.92 -1.16
CA PHE A 11 -14.83 -2.00 -2.05
C PHE A 11 -15.74 -2.06 -3.27
N LEU A 12 -15.18 -2.35 -4.44
CA LEU A 12 -15.95 -2.71 -5.64
C LEU A 12 -15.65 -4.16 -6.04
N PRO A 13 -16.62 -4.88 -6.62
CA PRO A 13 -16.37 -6.23 -7.12
C PRO A 13 -15.33 -6.18 -8.26
N GLY A 14 -14.26 -6.95 -8.10
CA GLY A 14 -13.25 -7.18 -9.13
C GLY A 14 -13.68 -8.26 -10.13
N VAL A 15 -12.79 -8.62 -11.05
CA VAL A 15 -13.02 -9.71 -12.00
C VAL A 15 -12.71 -11.04 -11.32
N SER A 16 -13.72 -11.90 -11.16
CA SER A 16 -13.53 -13.24 -10.62
C SER A 16 -12.64 -14.08 -11.52
N ALA A 17 -11.68 -14.82 -10.94
CA ALA A 17 -10.84 -15.73 -11.70
C ALA A 17 -11.66 -16.92 -12.26
N PRO A 18 -11.42 -17.35 -13.51
CA PRO A 18 -12.08 -18.52 -14.07
C PRO A 18 -11.52 -19.80 -13.44
N LEU A 19 -12.34 -20.60 -12.77
CA LEU A 19 -11.91 -21.89 -12.24
C LEU A 19 -12.00 -23.02 -13.28
N ALA A 20 -11.16 -24.04 -13.13
CA ALA A 20 -11.31 -25.28 -13.88
C ALA A 20 -12.63 -25.98 -13.52
N ALA A 21 -13.18 -26.77 -14.44
CA ALA A 21 -14.36 -27.58 -14.15
C ALA A 21 -14.06 -28.57 -13.01
N ASN A 22 -14.90 -28.54 -11.96
CA ASN A 22 -14.78 -29.34 -10.72
C ASN A 22 -13.69 -28.91 -9.73
N ALA A 23 -13.15 -27.70 -9.82
CA ALA A 23 -12.29 -27.17 -8.75
C ALA A 23 -13.12 -26.87 -7.48
N PHE A 24 -12.60 -27.24 -6.32
CA PHE A 24 -13.18 -26.96 -5.00
C PHE A 24 -12.25 -26.01 -4.24
N PRO A 25 -12.47 -24.69 -4.36
CA PRO A 25 -11.57 -23.71 -3.78
C PRO A 25 -11.77 -23.67 -2.25
N GLU A 26 -10.75 -24.08 -1.49
CA GLU A 26 -10.78 -24.06 -0.02
C GLU A 26 -9.68 -23.18 0.54
N ALA A 27 -8.43 -23.41 0.13
CA ALA A 27 -7.27 -22.64 0.58
C ALA A 27 -6.80 -21.64 -0.48
N ILE A 28 -6.34 -20.46 -0.08
CA ILE A 28 -5.71 -19.48 -0.94
C ILE A 28 -4.51 -18.86 -0.23
N ALA A 29 -3.50 -18.56 -1.02
CA ALA A 29 -2.33 -17.79 -0.63
C ALA A 29 -1.92 -16.94 -1.83
N ILE A 30 -1.18 -15.87 -1.56
CA ILE A 30 -0.79 -14.90 -2.59
C ILE A 30 0.71 -14.63 -2.51
N ALA A 31 1.33 -14.45 -3.67
CA ALA A 31 2.75 -14.11 -3.81
C ALA A 31 3.04 -13.81 -5.28
N ASP A 32 4.17 -13.18 -5.58
CA ASP A 32 4.69 -13.05 -6.94
C ASP A 32 5.46 -14.32 -7.32
N MET A 33 4.78 -15.28 -7.96
CA MET A 33 5.31 -16.63 -8.23
C MET A 33 6.15 -16.70 -9.51
N ASN A 34 5.99 -15.72 -10.40
CA ASN A 34 6.72 -15.62 -11.67
C ASN A 34 7.72 -14.45 -11.71
N ARG A 35 7.82 -13.67 -10.62
CA ARG A 35 8.71 -12.53 -10.42
C ARG A 35 8.48 -11.39 -11.41
N ASP A 36 7.24 -11.17 -11.82
CA ASP A 36 6.85 -10.09 -12.73
C ASP A 36 6.43 -8.80 -12.01
N GLY A 37 6.44 -8.80 -10.67
CA GLY A 37 6.07 -7.68 -9.82
C GLY A 37 4.57 -7.56 -9.58
N LYS A 38 3.78 -8.57 -9.93
CA LYS A 38 2.33 -8.62 -9.69
C LYS A 38 1.99 -9.73 -8.71
N VAL A 39 0.92 -9.53 -7.97
CA VAL A 39 0.44 -10.53 -7.03
C VAL A 39 -0.27 -11.66 -7.80
N ASP A 40 0.26 -12.87 -7.70
CA ASP A 40 -0.39 -14.09 -8.16
C ASP A 40 -1.21 -14.73 -7.04
N LEU A 41 -2.19 -15.54 -7.42
CA LEU A 41 -3.02 -16.30 -6.49
C LEU A 41 -2.74 -17.79 -6.64
N LEU A 42 -2.47 -18.43 -5.51
CA LEU A 42 -2.38 -19.88 -5.40
C LEU A 42 -3.58 -20.40 -4.65
N MET A 43 -4.12 -21.53 -5.07
CA MET A 43 -5.34 -22.10 -4.53
C MET A 43 -5.17 -23.61 -4.32
N GLY A 44 -5.51 -24.10 -3.12
CA GLY A 44 -5.67 -25.53 -2.85
C GLY A 44 -7.04 -26.00 -3.31
N ASN A 45 -7.10 -27.10 -4.05
CA ASN A 45 -8.35 -27.73 -4.47
C ASN A 45 -8.67 -28.89 -3.52
N GLY A 46 -9.68 -28.71 -2.68
CA GLY A 46 -10.15 -29.73 -1.75
C GLY A 46 -10.97 -30.84 -2.41
N ASN A 47 -11.41 -31.81 -1.62
CA ASN A 47 -12.31 -32.90 -2.03
C ASN A 47 -11.87 -33.69 -3.29
N GLU A 48 -10.57 -33.94 -3.42
CA GLU A 48 -9.94 -34.60 -4.57
C GLU A 48 -9.13 -35.84 -4.14
N PRO A 49 -9.36 -37.04 -4.73
CA PRO A 49 -8.64 -38.26 -4.37
C PRO A 49 -7.11 -38.18 -4.56
N ILE A 50 -6.67 -37.35 -5.50
CA ILE A 50 -5.30 -36.87 -5.65
C ILE A 50 -5.43 -35.36 -5.67
N GLY A 51 -5.12 -34.72 -4.56
CA GLY A 51 -5.26 -33.28 -4.40
C GLY A 51 -4.43 -32.52 -5.42
N THR A 52 -4.98 -31.40 -5.88
CA THR A 52 -4.32 -30.48 -6.77
C THR A 52 -4.24 -29.08 -6.15
N ALA A 53 -3.34 -28.27 -6.68
CA ALA A 53 -3.33 -26.84 -6.48
C ALA A 53 -3.39 -26.14 -7.85
N SER A 54 -3.94 -24.93 -7.86
CA SER A 54 -4.06 -24.09 -9.05
C SER A 54 -3.38 -22.75 -8.82
N LEU A 55 -2.44 -22.40 -9.70
CA LEU A 55 -1.82 -21.08 -9.76
C LEU A 55 -2.55 -20.22 -10.79
N PHE A 56 -2.86 -18.98 -10.41
CA PHE A 56 -3.45 -17.97 -11.27
C PHE A 56 -2.52 -16.76 -11.33
N LEU A 57 -1.98 -16.49 -12.52
CA LEU A 57 -1.08 -15.35 -12.71
C LEU A 57 -1.86 -14.04 -12.68
N GLY A 58 -1.42 -13.09 -11.88
CA GLY A 58 -2.01 -11.77 -11.74
C GLY A 58 -1.78 -10.91 -12.98
N ASN A 59 -2.81 -10.17 -13.42
CA ASN A 59 -2.64 -9.22 -14.52
C ASN A 59 -2.18 -7.83 -14.05
N GLY A 60 -2.22 -7.55 -12.75
CA GLY A 60 -1.89 -6.25 -12.15
C GLY A 60 -2.98 -5.19 -12.32
N ALA A 61 -4.20 -5.61 -12.65
CA ALA A 61 -5.39 -4.77 -12.81
C ALA A 61 -6.59 -5.36 -12.05
N GLY A 62 -6.34 -6.15 -11.01
CA GLY A 62 -7.36 -6.79 -10.19
C GLY A 62 -7.98 -8.05 -10.79
N GLY A 63 -7.37 -8.63 -11.83
CA GLY A 63 -7.83 -9.87 -12.46
C GLY A 63 -6.73 -10.92 -12.56
N PHE A 64 -7.13 -12.18 -12.74
CA PHE A 64 -6.23 -13.31 -12.83
C PHE A 64 -6.41 -14.09 -14.14
N GLY A 65 -5.31 -14.65 -14.65
CA GLY A 65 -5.28 -15.49 -15.84
C GLY A 65 -5.94 -16.85 -15.66
N ASN A 66 -5.83 -17.70 -16.69
CA ASN A 66 -6.31 -19.09 -16.60
C ASN A 66 -5.48 -19.89 -15.57
N PRO A 67 -6.10 -20.84 -14.85
CA PRO A 67 -5.41 -21.64 -13.85
C PRO A 67 -4.37 -22.57 -14.48
N ILE A 68 -3.22 -22.65 -13.83
CA ILE A 68 -2.21 -23.69 -14.02
C ILE A 68 -2.39 -24.69 -12.88
N THR A 69 -3.05 -25.81 -13.15
CA THR A 69 -3.31 -26.85 -12.14
C THR A 69 -2.21 -27.92 -12.15
N PHE A 70 -1.75 -28.30 -10.96
CA PHE A 70 -0.73 -29.33 -10.78
C PHE A 70 -1.03 -30.19 -9.54
N ALA A 71 -0.52 -31.42 -9.55
CA ALA A 71 -0.73 -32.36 -8.45
C ALA A 71 0.20 -32.05 -7.28
N VAL A 72 -0.35 -32.10 -6.05
CA VAL A 72 0.44 -31.94 -4.82
C VAL A 72 0.80 -33.28 -4.18
N ASN A 73 0.39 -34.41 -4.78
CA ASN A 73 0.68 -35.77 -4.31
C ASN A 73 0.24 -36.08 -2.86
N GLY A 74 -0.80 -35.39 -2.37
CA GLY A 74 -1.59 -35.72 -1.20
C GLY A 74 -3.07 -35.43 -1.51
N ALA A 75 -4.01 -36.16 -0.93
CA ALA A 75 -5.45 -35.86 -1.10
C ALA A 75 -5.85 -34.72 -0.17
N ASP A 76 -6.89 -33.99 -0.59
CA ASP A 76 -7.57 -32.97 0.21
C ASP A 76 -6.59 -31.94 0.83
N PRO A 77 -5.92 -31.11 0.01
CA PRO A 77 -5.07 -30.02 0.48
C PRO A 77 -5.93 -28.92 1.12
N GLU A 78 -6.11 -29.03 2.43
CA GLU A 78 -7.02 -28.23 3.27
C GLU A 78 -6.53 -26.79 3.45
N MET A 79 -5.22 -26.61 3.67
CA MET A 79 -4.58 -25.29 3.73
C MET A 79 -3.25 -25.29 2.98
N ILE A 80 -2.88 -24.11 2.50
CA ILE A 80 -1.62 -23.87 1.80
C ILE A 80 -0.82 -22.75 2.45
N ALA A 81 0.50 -22.82 2.34
CA ALA A 81 1.43 -21.77 2.74
C ALA A 81 2.48 -21.55 1.66
N ILE A 82 3.02 -20.33 1.60
CA ILE A 82 4.04 -19.92 0.64
C ILE A 82 5.20 -19.27 1.39
N ALA A 83 6.41 -19.71 1.09
CA ALA A 83 7.65 -19.09 1.57
C ALA A 83 8.85 -19.55 0.74
N ASP A 84 9.97 -18.84 0.80
CA ASP A 84 11.24 -19.30 0.22
C ASP A 84 11.92 -20.29 1.19
N LEU A 85 11.60 -21.58 1.05
CA LEU A 85 12.11 -22.66 1.92
C LEU A 85 13.53 -23.10 1.53
N SER A 86 13.95 -22.74 0.33
CA SER A 86 15.26 -23.09 -0.24
C SER A 86 16.29 -21.95 -0.15
N ASN A 87 15.86 -20.77 0.27
CA ASN A 87 16.65 -19.54 0.39
C ASN A 87 17.31 -19.11 -0.93
N ASP A 88 16.57 -19.24 -2.04
CA ASP A 88 16.99 -18.86 -3.40
C ASP A 88 16.27 -17.61 -3.94
N GLY A 89 15.40 -17.01 -3.14
CA GLY A 89 14.58 -15.86 -3.47
C GLY A 89 13.35 -16.19 -4.32
N ILE A 90 12.97 -17.46 -4.42
CA ILE A 90 11.80 -17.92 -5.15
C ILE A 90 10.79 -18.50 -4.15
N PRO A 91 9.51 -18.09 -4.21
CA PRO A 91 8.51 -18.67 -3.32
C PRO A 91 8.23 -20.15 -3.65
N ASP A 92 8.23 -20.98 -2.60
CA ASP A 92 7.88 -22.40 -2.61
C ASP A 92 6.47 -22.60 -2.03
N LEU A 93 5.84 -23.72 -2.39
CA LEU A 93 4.50 -24.10 -1.90
C LEU A 93 4.59 -25.22 -0.85
N VAL A 94 3.78 -25.10 0.20
CA VAL A 94 3.48 -26.18 1.14
C VAL A 94 1.98 -26.39 1.25
N THR A 95 1.53 -27.63 1.19
CA THR A 95 0.12 -28.01 1.46
C THR A 95 0.02 -28.90 2.68
N ALA A 96 -1.00 -28.68 3.51
CA ALA A 96 -1.44 -29.61 4.54
C ALA A 96 -2.51 -30.53 3.91
N ASN A 97 -2.25 -31.84 3.85
CA ASN A 97 -3.10 -32.79 3.15
C ASN A 97 -3.94 -33.58 4.17
N GLU A 98 -5.23 -33.28 4.26
CA GLU A 98 -6.15 -33.85 5.24
C GLU A 98 -6.44 -35.33 4.92
N GLN A 99 -5.63 -36.21 5.50
CA GLN A 99 -5.77 -37.65 5.36
C GLN A 99 -5.55 -38.36 6.69
N THR A 100 -6.16 -39.54 6.82
CA THR A 100 -6.02 -40.40 8.00
C THR A 100 -4.57 -40.82 8.34
N ALA A 101 -3.67 -40.81 7.37
CA ALA A 101 -2.23 -41.03 7.59
C ALA A 101 -1.45 -39.73 7.84
N GLY A 102 -1.98 -38.59 7.38
CA GLY A 102 -1.45 -37.24 7.55
C GLY A 102 -0.18 -36.96 6.77
N SER A 103 -0.19 -35.92 5.93
CA SER A 103 1.04 -35.47 5.28
C SER A 103 1.04 -33.98 4.97
N VAL A 104 2.23 -33.44 4.78
CA VAL A 104 2.43 -32.20 4.05
C VAL A 104 3.12 -32.48 2.72
N SER A 105 2.85 -31.67 1.71
CA SER A 105 3.60 -31.69 0.46
C SER A 105 4.37 -30.39 0.28
N VAL A 106 5.66 -30.49 -0.07
CA VAL A 106 6.53 -29.35 -0.36
C VAL A 106 6.89 -29.35 -1.83
N MET A 107 6.71 -28.21 -2.51
CA MET A 107 7.00 -28.04 -3.93
C MET A 107 7.86 -26.79 -4.13
N LEU A 108 9.07 -26.97 -4.66
CA LEU A 108 9.99 -25.85 -4.88
C LEU A 108 9.62 -25.05 -6.12
N GLY A 109 9.57 -23.73 -5.99
CA GLY A 109 9.30 -22.82 -7.08
C GLY A 109 10.46 -22.77 -8.08
N SER A 110 10.15 -22.53 -9.35
CA SER A 110 11.16 -22.29 -10.41
C SER A 110 11.26 -20.82 -10.82
N GLY A 111 10.49 -19.93 -10.19
CA GLY A 111 10.52 -18.48 -10.41
C GLY A 111 9.90 -18.01 -11.74
N ASN A 112 9.22 -18.91 -12.44
CA ASN A 112 8.54 -18.65 -13.71
C ASN A 112 7.06 -19.08 -13.67
N GLY A 113 6.47 -19.18 -12.46
CA GLY A 113 5.12 -19.70 -12.27
C GLY A 113 5.00 -21.22 -12.44
N SER A 114 6.08 -21.98 -12.24
CA SER A 114 6.05 -23.45 -12.19
C SER A 114 6.78 -23.99 -10.96
N PHE A 115 6.46 -25.24 -10.61
CA PHE A 115 6.99 -25.93 -9.43
C PHE A 115 7.69 -27.23 -9.82
N GLY A 116 8.68 -27.60 -9.01
CA GLY A 116 9.30 -28.92 -9.03
C GLY A 116 8.37 -30.02 -8.53
N ALA A 117 8.89 -31.25 -8.45
CA ALA A 117 8.12 -32.39 -7.96
C ALA A 117 7.75 -32.23 -6.48
N ALA A 118 6.52 -32.60 -6.11
CA ALA A 118 6.06 -32.59 -4.73
C ALA A 118 6.79 -33.65 -3.89
N ALA A 119 7.40 -33.19 -2.80
CA ALA A 119 7.97 -34.02 -1.76
C ALA A 119 6.98 -34.16 -0.59
N THR A 120 6.45 -35.36 -0.39
CA THR A 120 5.49 -35.65 0.69
C THR A 120 6.22 -36.06 1.95
N ILE A 121 5.86 -35.44 3.08
CA ILE A 121 6.46 -35.70 4.40
C ILE A 121 5.33 -36.05 5.37
N ALA A 122 5.50 -37.12 6.15
CA ALA A 122 4.51 -37.57 7.11
C ALA A 122 4.43 -36.62 8.31
N VAL A 123 3.21 -36.31 8.74
CA VAL A 123 2.89 -35.54 9.96
C VAL A 123 1.79 -36.26 10.74
N GLY A 124 1.19 -35.62 11.76
CA GLY A 124 0.04 -36.18 12.43
C GLY A 124 -1.18 -36.31 11.51
N LYS A 125 -2.11 -37.16 11.89
CA LYS A 125 -3.37 -37.44 11.16
C LYS A 125 -4.23 -36.20 10.99
N ASP A 126 -4.87 -36.12 9.82
CA ASP A 126 -5.82 -35.08 9.42
C ASP A 126 -5.24 -33.67 9.67
N PRO A 127 -4.07 -33.34 9.07
CA PRO A 127 -3.46 -32.02 9.22
C PRO A 127 -4.35 -30.96 8.57
N HIS A 128 -4.56 -29.84 9.29
CA HIS A 128 -5.52 -28.79 8.89
C HIS A 128 -4.79 -27.54 8.40
N GLN A 129 -3.96 -26.91 9.24
CA GLN A 129 -3.14 -25.75 8.87
C GLN A 129 -1.65 -26.15 8.83
N VAL A 130 -0.90 -25.52 7.92
CA VAL A 130 0.56 -25.44 7.96
C VAL A 130 1.01 -23.99 8.10
N ALA A 131 1.89 -23.72 9.06
CA ALA A 131 2.56 -22.44 9.26
C ALA A 131 4.06 -22.60 9.05
N ILE A 132 4.73 -21.51 8.66
CA ILE A 132 6.16 -21.51 8.29
C ILE A 132 6.88 -20.45 9.11
N ALA A 133 7.91 -20.84 9.84
CA ALA A 133 8.73 -19.94 10.64
C ALA A 133 10.04 -20.63 11.07
N ASP A 134 11.08 -19.86 11.39
CA ASP A 134 12.30 -20.38 12.02
C ASP A 134 12.08 -20.56 13.54
N VAL A 135 11.58 -21.72 13.96
CA VAL A 135 11.21 -21.97 15.37
C VAL A 135 12.38 -22.44 16.22
N ASN A 136 13.56 -22.69 15.63
CA ASN A 136 14.76 -23.07 16.39
C ASN A 136 15.87 -22.00 16.33
N GLY A 137 15.66 -20.89 15.62
CA GLY A 137 16.58 -19.77 15.53
C GLY A 137 17.82 -20.04 14.66
N ASP A 138 17.79 -21.06 13.80
CA ASP A 138 18.92 -21.45 12.94
C ASP A 138 18.94 -20.74 11.57
N LYS A 139 17.98 -19.83 11.36
CA LYS A 139 17.74 -19.03 10.14
C LYS A 139 17.27 -19.84 8.94
N LYS A 140 16.69 -21.02 9.18
CA LYS A 140 16.02 -21.81 8.16
C LYS A 140 14.56 -21.93 8.53
N LEU A 141 13.70 -21.83 7.53
CA LEU A 141 12.27 -21.96 7.76
C LEU A 141 11.91 -23.40 8.10
N ASP A 142 11.20 -23.57 9.20
CA ASP A 142 10.62 -24.82 9.67
C ASP A 142 9.12 -24.86 9.33
N LEU A 143 8.51 -26.04 9.40
CA LEU A 143 7.07 -26.21 9.26
C LEU A 143 6.43 -26.57 10.61
N VAL A 144 5.27 -25.98 10.88
CA VAL A 144 4.43 -26.30 12.03
C VAL A 144 3.04 -26.65 11.50
N THR A 145 2.54 -27.86 11.77
CA THR A 145 1.21 -28.31 11.34
C THR A 145 0.28 -28.54 12.51
N THR A 146 -0.98 -28.15 12.39
CA THR A 146 -2.04 -28.58 13.31
C THR A 146 -2.62 -29.90 12.82
N ASP A 147 -2.59 -30.93 13.67
CA ASP A 147 -3.02 -32.29 13.31
C ASP A 147 -4.33 -32.63 14.04
N THR A 148 -5.47 -32.33 13.40
CA THR A 148 -6.79 -32.40 14.05
C THR A 148 -7.10 -33.80 14.56
N GLY A 149 -6.88 -34.81 13.73
CA GLY A 149 -7.15 -36.22 14.03
C GLY A 149 -6.19 -36.81 15.08
N SER A 150 -5.01 -36.22 15.25
CA SER A 150 -4.04 -36.64 16.29
C SER A 150 -4.15 -35.86 17.58
N SER A 151 -4.89 -34.74 17.61
CA SER A 151 -4.88 -33.79 18.74
C SER A 151 -3.45 -33.40 19.12
N SER A 152 -2.69 -33.00 18.10
CA SER A 152 -1.29 -32.61 18.22
C SER A 152 -0.93 -31.49 17.25
N VAL A 153 0.27 -30.94 17.45
CA VAL A 153 0.99 -30.15 16.45
C VAL A 153 2.25 -30.92 16.06
N SER A 154 2.59 -30.96 14.78
CA SER A 154 3.86 -31.50 14.30
C SER A 154 4.81 -30.39 13.89
N ILE A 155 6.09 -30.54 14.22
CA ILE A 155 7.15 -29.59 13.89
C ILE A 155 8.21 -30.30 13.06
N LEU A 156 8.52 -29.73 11.90
CA LEU A 156 9.51 -30.25 10.96
C LEU A 156 10.62 -29.23 10.76
N LEU A 157 11.80 -29.53 11.28
CA LEU A 157 12.94 -28.61 11.18
C LEU A 157 13.50 -28.56 9.75
N GLY A 158 13.64 -27.37 9.21
CA GLY A 158 14.14 -27.09 7.87
C GLY A 158 15.64 -27.29 7.75
N LYS A 159 16.08 -27.73 6.57
CA LYS A 159 17.51 -27.84 6.24
C LYS A 159 18.01 -26.64 5.42
N GLY A 160 17.12 -25.72 5.04
CA GLY A 160 17.43 -24.49 4.29
C GLY A 160 17.65 -24.72 2.81
N ASN A 161 17.15 -25.83 2.28
CA ASN A 161 17.24 -26.22 0.86
C ASN A 161 15.92 -26.80 0.35
N GLY A 162 14.80 -26.46 1.00
CA GLY A 162 13.50 -27.04 0.69
C GLY A 162 13.23 -28.43 1.27
N THR A 163 14.17 -29.02 2.02
CA THR A 163 13.98 -30.33 2.66
C THR A 163 13.95 -30.23 4.17
N PHE A 164 13.27 -31.19 4.82
CA PHE A 164 13.00 -31.15 6.25
C PHE A 164 13.49 -32.41 6.98
N GLY A 165 13.61 -32.31 8.30
CA GLY A 165 13.77 -33.43 9.21
C GLY A 165 12.48 -34.24 9.40
N ASN A 166 12.52 -35.21 10.30
CA ASN A 166 11.31 -35.93 10.72
C ASN A 166 10.43 -35.03 11.59
N ALA A 167 9.11 -35.22 11.49
CA ALA A 167 8.16 -34.55 12.35
C ALA A 167 8.35 -34.91 13.84
N THR A 168 8.41 -33.89 14.68
CA THR A 168 8.31 -34.01 16.15
C THR A 168 6.90 -33.61 16.57
N SER A 169 6.19 -34.48 17.28
CA SER A 169 4.79 -34.25 17.65
C SER A 169 4.65 -33.77 19.10
N TYR A 170 3.83 -32.74 19.30
CA TYR A 170 3.46 -32.16 20.59
C TYR A 170 1.95 -32.28 20.78
N THR A 171 1.50 -33.04 21.78
CA THR A 171 0.06 -33.20 22.04
C THR A 171 -0.54 -31.94 22.64
N THR A 172 -1.73 -31.55 22.16
CA THR A 172 -2.52 -30.44 22.70
C THR A 172 -3.51 -30.92 23.78
N GLY A 173 -3.51 -32.22 24.08
CA GLY A 173 -4.48 -32.88 24.98
C GLY A 173 -5.32 -33.90 24.23
N GLN A 174 -6.27 -34.53 24.93
CA GLN A 174 -7.17 -35.51 24.33
C GLN A 174 -8.36 -34.83 23.66
N SER A 175 -8.63 -35.19 22.40
CA SER A 175 -9.80 -34.77 21.62
C SER A 175 -9.96 -33.25 21.49
N THR A 176 -8.85 -32.50 21.47
CA THR A 176 -8.91 -31.03 21.43
C THR A 176 -9.17 -30.48 20.05
N GLN A 177 -8.83 -31.23 18.99
CA GLN A 177 -8.97 -30.83 17.59
C GLN A 177 -8.31 -29.46 17.31
N PRO A 178 -6.96 -29.39 17.33
CA PRO A 178 -6.25 -28.16 16.97
C PRO A 178 -6.45 -27.90 15.48
N VAL A 179 -7.02 -26.74 15.14
CA VAL A 179 -7.34 -26.37 13.75
C VAL A 179 -6.40 -25.30 13.25
N ALA A 180 -6.06 -24.30 14.08
CA ALA A 180 -5.22 -23.20 13.64
C ALA A 180 -4.05 -22.91 14.59
N VAL A 181 -2.96 -22.39 14.03
CA VAL A 181 -1.74 -21.98 14.75
C VAL A 181 -1.27 -20.60 14.27
N ALA A 182 -0.96 -19.72 15.24
CA ALA A 182 -0.21 -18.49 15.03
C ALA A 182 1.17 -18.63 15.66
N ILE A 183 2.17 -17.99 15.05
CA ILE A 183 3.57 -18.03 15.49
C ILE A 183 4.01 -16.60 15.78
N GLY A 184 4.64 -16.37 16.93
CA GLY A 184 5.09 -15.04 17.34
C GLY A 184 5.86 -15.10 18.66
N ASP A 185 6.63 -14.06 18.98
CA ASP A 185 7.27 -13.91 20.29
C ASP A 185 6.23 -13.39 21.29
N PHE A 186 5.58 -14.27 22.05
CA PHE A 186 4.48 -13.89 22.96
C PHE A 186 4.98 -13.47 24.34
N ASN A 187 6.28 -13.63 24.63
CA ASN A 187 6.88 -13.37 25.93
C ASN A 187 8.08 -12.41 25.90
N ASP A 188 8.33 -11.77 24.75
CA ASP A 188 9.41 -10.81 24.48
C ASP A 188 10.82 -11.38 24.73
N ASP A 189 11.02 -12.69 24.52
CA ASP A 189 12.31 -13.37 24.74
C ASP A 189 13.15 -13.58 23.45
N ASN A 190 12.64 -13.10 22.31
CA ASN A 190 13.17 -13.22 20.96
C ASN A 190 13.18 -14.66 20.41
N LYS A 191 12.31 -15.53 20.92
CA LYS A 191 12.05 -16.86 20.35
C LYS A 191 10.60 -16.92 19.88
N LEU A 192 10.41 -17.58 18.75
CA LEU A 192 9.07 -17.75 18.21
C LEU A 192 8.32 -18.83 18.98
N ASP A 193 7.23 -18.44 19.62
CA ASP A 193 6.30 -19.26 20.36
C ASP A 193 5.10 -19.66 19.47
N LEU A 194 4.24 -20.56 19.98
CA LEU A 194 3.03 -21.00 19.27
C LEU A 194 1.76 -20.66 20.06
N ALA A 195 0.73 -20.17 19.34
CA ALA A 195 -0.62 -20.02 19.83
C ALA A 195 -1.56 -20.92 19.02
N ILE A 196 -2.18 -21.92 19.65
CA ILE A 196 -2.93 -22.99 18.99
C ILE A 196 -4.41 -22.89 19.35
N ALA A 197 -5.27 -22.61 18.37
CA ALA A 197 -6.72 -22.64 18.52
C ALA A 197 -7.24 -24.09 18.44
N SER A 198 -7.95 -24.52 19.49
CA SER A 198 -8.51 -25.87 19.60
C SER A 198 -10.03 -25.86 19.60
N HIS A 199 -10.60 -26.34 18.49
CA HIS A 199 -12.02 -26.27 18.17
C HIS A 199 -12.91 -26.81 19.29
N ASN A 200 -12.61 -28.01 19.81
CA ASN A 200 -13.47 -28.68 20.80
C ASN A 200 -13.35 -28.13 22.22
N THR A 201 -12.32 -27.34 22.51
CA THR A 201 -12.05 -26.86 23.87
C THR A 201 -12.40 -25.39 24.10
N ASN A 202 -12.74 -24.65 23.03
CA ASN A 202 -13.00 -23.20 23.07
C ASN A 202 -11.84 -22.41 23.70
N LYS A 203 -10.61 -22.85 23.40
CA LYS A 203 -9.38 -22.29 23.98
C LYS A 203 -8.31 -22.11 22.93
N VAL A 204 -7.42 -21.16 23.22
CA VAL A 204 -6.11 -21.04 22.60
C VAL A 204 -5.07 -21.52 23.61
N ALA A 205 -4.23 -22.49 23.22
CA ALA A 205 -3.08 -22.92 24.00
C ALA A 205 -1.84 -22.13 23.58
N ILE A 206 -1.09 -21.58 24.53
CA ILE A 206 0.14 -20.83 24.29
C ILE A 206 1.32 -21.68 24.73
N LEU A 207 2.18 -22.04 23.79
CA LEU A 207 3.34 -22.89 23.99
C LEU A 207 4.58 -22.01 23.83
N LEU A 208 5.25 -21.74 24.96
CA LEU A 208 6.49 -20.95 24.96
C LEU A 208 7.67 -21.82 24.56
N ASN A 209 8.50 -21.31 23.66
CA ASN A 209 9.60 -22.02 23.05
C ASN A 209 10.87 -21.90 23.89
N ASN A 210 11.57 -23.01 24.08
CA ASN A 210 12.85 -23.03 24.77
C ASN A 210 14.00 -22.53 23.89
N GLY A 211 13.80 -22.43 22.57
CA GLY A 211 14.75 -21.91 21.57
C GLY A 211 15.50 -22.99 20.81
N ASP A 212 15.13 -24.26 20.99
CA ASP A 212 15.68 -25.42 20.29
C ASP A 212 14.61 -26.22 19.55
N GLY A 213 13.42 -25.62 19.36
CA GLY A 213 12.24 -26.28 18.79
C GLY A 213 11.44 -27.12 19.80
N SER A 214 11.80 -27.09 21.10
CA SER A 214 11.02 -27.67 22.19
C SER A 214 10.19 -26.63 22.94
N PHE A 215 9.08 -27.06 23.53
CA PHE A 215 8.10 -26.16 24.15
C PHE A 215 7.87 -26.48 25.63
N ALA A 216 7.64 -25.43 26.41
CA ALA A 216 7.19 -25.53 27.79
C ALA A 216 5.75 -26.06 27.87
N ALA A 217 5.29 -26.36 29.08
CA ALA A 217 3.89 -26.73 29.31
C ALA A 217 2.96 -25.56 28.89
N PRO A 218 1.87 -25.84 28.17
CA PRO A 218 1.04 -24.78 27.62
C PRO A 218 0.25 -24.03 28.69
N THR A 219 0.14 -22.72 28.54
CA THR A 219 -0.92 -21.93 29.19
C THR A 219 -2.15 -21.88 28.26
N THR A 220 -3.33 -21.51 28.76
CA THR A 220 -4.53 -21.42 27.92
C THR A 220 -5.31 -20.15 28.14
N ALA A 221 -5.79 -19.54 27.07
CA ALA A 221 -6.79 -18.48 27.08
C ALA A 221 -8.14 -19.01 26.59
N VAL A 222 -9.23 -18.55 27.21
CA VAL A 222 -10.59 -18.92 26.79
C VAL A 222 -11.07 -17.94 25.71
N VAL A 223 -11.65 -18.46 24.65
CA VAL A 223 -12.19 -17.70 23.53
C VAL A 223 -13.65 -18.07 23.27
N GLY A 224 -14.23 -17.59 22.16
CA GLY A 224 -15.56 -17.98 21.70
C GLY A 224 -15.65 -19.48 21.39
N THR A 225 -16.85 -19.93 21.02
CA THR A 225 -17.11 -21.35 20.80
C THR A 225 -16.64 -21.79 19.43
N SER A 226 -15.92 -22.92 19.38
CA SER A 226 -15.40 -23.54 18.16
C SER A 226 -14.48 -22.59 17.38
N PRO A 227 -13.35 -22.15 17.96
CA PRO A 227 -12.39 -21.30 17.26
C PRO A 227 -11.82 -22.05 16.05
N TYR A 228 -11.82 -21.41 14.88
CA TYR A 228 -11.45 -22.01 13.60
C TYR A 228 -10.18 -21.40 13.00
N SER A 229 -9.95 -20.11 13.21
CA SER A 229 -8.77 -19.39 12.72
C SER A 229 -8.21 -18.48 13.81
N ILE A 230 -6.91 -18.21 13.75
CA ILE A 230 -6.17 -17.35 14.67
C ILE A 230 -5.17 -16.49 13.90
N VAL A 231 -5.07 -15.21 14.27
CA VAL A 231 -4.03 -14.29 13.80
C VAL A 231 -3.42 -13.54 14.98
N THR A 232 -2.19 -13.06 14.81
CA THR A 232 -1.46 -12.29 15.81
C THR A 232 -0.83 -11.06 15.21
N GLU A 233 -1.00 -9.92 15.88
CA GLU A 233 -0.50 -8.59 15.52
C GLU A 233 -0.48 -7.71 16.79
N ASP A 234 0.27 -6.62 16.81
CA ASP A 234 0.13 -5.56 17.83
C ASP A 234 -1.05 -4.65 17.43
N LEU A 235 -2.22 -4.85 18.04
CA LEU A 235 -3.47 -4.15 17.67
C LEU A 235 -3.67 -2.84 18.43
N ASN A 236 -2.87 -2.60 19.47
CA ASN A 236 -2.99 -1.46 20.37
C ASN A 236 -1.73 -0.57 20.42
N HIS A 237 -0.71 -0.91 19.63
CA HIS A 237 0.58 -0.23 19.52
C HIS A 237 1.39 -0.18 20.83
N ASP A 238 1.26 -1.19 21.67
CA ASP A 238 2.00 -1.29 22.94
C ASP A 238 3.32 -2.09 22.82
N GLY A 239 3.61 -2.62 21.64
CA GLY A 239 4.79 -3.40 21.30
C GLY A 239 4.67 -4.89 21.61
N LYS A 240 3.50 -5.37 22.03
CA LYS A 240 3.26 -6.78 22.35
C LYS A 240 2.28 -7.39 21.37
N LEU A 241 2.47 -8.69 21.12
CA LEU A 241 1.57 -9.43 20.24
C LEU A 241 0.22 -9.70 20.92
N ASP A 242 -0.86 -9.30 20.25
CA ASP A 242 -2.24 -9.61 20.57
C ASP A 242 -2.72 -10.83 19.75
N LEU A 243 -3.89 -11.36 20.10
CA LEU A 243 -4.53 -12.47 19.39
C LEU A 243 -5.96 -12.14 18.97
N VAL A 244 -6.33 -12.58 17.78
CA VAL A 244 -7.72 -12.60 17.32
C VAL A 244 -8.08 -14.02 16.88
N THR A 245 -9.19 -14.56 17.41
CA THR A 245 -9.76 -15.82 16.90
C THR A 245 -11.11 -15.60 16.22
N ALA A 246 -11.34 -16.30 15.10
CA ALA A 246 -12.65 -16.47 14.49
C ALA A 246 -13.36 -17.67 15.12
N ASN A 247 -14.53 -17.47 15.72
CA ASN A 247 -15.24 -18.51 16.48
C ASN A 247 -16.52 -18.92 15.75
N PHE A 248 -16.48 -20.11 15.16
CA PHE A 248 -17.45 -20.59 14.19
C PHE A 248 -18.89 -20.62 14.74
N ASP A 249 -19.09 -21.26 15.88
CA ASP A 249 -20.42 -21.51 16.44
C ASP A 249 -21.01 -20.30 17.17
N SER A 250 -20.17 -19.41 17.71
CA SER A 250 -20.63 -18.21 18.41
C SER A 250 -20.81 -16.99 17.50
N ALA A 251 -20.51 -17.11 16.20
CA ALA A 251 -20.63 -16.04 15.20
C ALA A 251 -19.94 -14.73 15.64
N ASN A 252 -18.74 -14.85 16.21
CA ASN A 252 -17.99 -13.73 16.74
C ASN A 252 -16.48 -13.91 16.59
N LEU A 253 -15.74 -12.82 16.77
CA LEU A 253 -14.32 -12.83 17.02
C LEU A 253 -14.05 -12.73 18.52
N SER A 254 -12.96 -13.33 18.99
CA SER A 254 -12.36 -13.02 20.30
C SER A 254 -11.08 -12.24 20.09
N VAL A 255 -10.98 -11.02 20.65
CA VAL A 255 -9.76 -10.21 20.66
C VAL A 255 -9.16 -10.25 22.07
N LEU A 256 -7.89 -10.64 22.17
CA LEU A 256 -7.17 -10.81 23.43
C LEU A 256 -5.89 -9.98 23.38
N LEU A 257 -5.76 -9.01 24.29
CA LEU A 257 -4.56 -8.18 24.36
C LEU A 257 -3.43 -8.90 25.09
N GLY A 258 -2.22 -8.87 24.52
CA GLY A 258 -1.03 -9.52 25.03
C GLY A 258 -0.45 -8.82 26.26
N ASN A 259 -0.02 -9.59 27.26
CA ASN A 259 0.70 -9.03 28.41
C ASN A 259 2.23 -8.97 28.21
N GLY A 260 2.76 -9.58 27.14
CA GLY A 260 4.21 -9.64 26.84
C GLY A 260 4.96 -10.65 27.71
N ASN A 261 4.28 -11.71 28.16
CA ASN A 261 4.86 -12.74 29.03
C ASN A 261 4.25 -14.13 28.79
N GLY A 262 3.67 -14.36 27.62
CA GLY A 262 2.95 -15.60 27.28
C GLY A 262 1.55 -15.69 27.87
N THR A 263 1.01 -14.59 28.41
CA THR A 263 -0.38 -14.52 28.91
C THR A 263 -1.15 -13.39 28.24
N PHE A 264 -2.49 -13.50 28.28
CA PHE A 264 -3.38 -12.57 27.61
C PHE A 264 -4.45 -12.05 28.58
N GLY A 265 -4.92 -10.83 28.30
CA GLY A 265 -6.10 -10.25 28.95
C GLY A 265 -7.39 -11.03 28.61
N PRO A 266 -8.53 -10.64 29.22
CA PRO A 266 -9.81 -11.26 28.93
C PRO A 266 -10.23 -11.00 27.47
N ALA A 267 -10.84 -12.01 26.85
CA ALA A 267 -11.31 -11.92 25.47
C ALA A 267 -12.48 -10.95 25.30
N THR A 268 -12.29 -9.95 24.45
CA THR A 268 -13.36 -9.07 23.97
C THR A 268 -14.06 -9.72 22.78
N GLN A 269 -15.38 -9.89 22.86
CA GLN A 269 -16.16 -10.55 21.82
C GLN A 269 -16.75 -9.53 20.83
N ILE A 270 -16.55 -9.75 19.53
CA ILE A 270 -17.04 -8.85 18.48
C ILE A 270 -17.92 -9.64 17.51
N ALA A 271 -19.18 -9.25 17.36
CA ALA A 271 -20.10 -9.95 16.46
C ALA A 271 -19.72 -9.73 14.99
N VAL A 272 -19.76 -10.82 14.21
CA VAL A 272 -19.54 -10.82 12.76
C VAL A 272 -20.64 -11.64 12.07
N GLY A 273 -20.44 -12.06 10.82
CA GLY A 273 -21.34 -13.00 10.16
C GLY A 273 -21.33 -14.39 10.81
N ASN A 274 -22.24 -15.27 10.38
CA ASN A 274 -22.36 -16.62 10.90
C ASN A 274 -21.29 -17.55 10.32
N GLY A 275 -20.74 -18.44 11.16
CA GLY A 275 -19.71 -19.38 10.78
C GLY A 275 -18.40 -18.71 10.33
N PRO A 276 -17.80 -17.78 11.11
CA PRO A 276 -16.52 -17.21 10.76
C PRO A 276 -15.43 -18.29 10.80
N VAL A 277 -14.73 -18.47 9.68
CA VAL A 277 -13.75 -19.55 9.45
C VAL A 277 -12.34 -19.04 9.14
N SER A 278 -12.19 -17.80 8.68
CA SER A 278 -10.89 -17.20 8.40
C SER A 278 -10.89 -15.75 8.82
N VAL A 279 -9.80 -15.28 9.41
CA VAL A 279 -9.57 -13.88 9.77
C VAL A 279 -8.19 -13.45 9.28
N ALA A 280 -8.11 -12.21 8.78
CA ALA A 280 -6.86 -11.53 8.45
C ALA A 280 -6.82 -10.17 9.17
N ALA A 281 -5.64 -9.77 9.65
CA ALA A 281 -5.39 -8.46 10.25
C ALA A 281 -4.44 -7.66 9.34
N VAL A 282 -4.89 -6.49 8.87
CA VAL A 282 -4.18 -5.73 7.83
C VAL A 282 -4.60 -4.27 7.85
N ASP A 283 -3.67 -3.37 7.53
CA ASP A 283 -4.00 -1.95 7.36
C ASP A 283 -4.60 -1.74 5.95
N LEU A 284 -5.91 -1.56 5.88
CA LEU A 284 -6.64 -1.40 4.61
C LEU A 284 -6.76 0.06 4.19
N ASN A 285 -6.63 0.99 5.13
CA ASN A 285 -6.91 2.42 4.91
C ASN A 285 -5.66 3.32 4.95
N GLY A 286 -4.50 2.77 5.36
CA GLY A 286 -3.21 3.44 5.42
C GLY A 286 -2.96 4.26 6.70
N ASP A 287 -3.77 4.09 7.75
CA ASP A 287 -3.64 4.83 9.01
C ASP A 287 -2.73 4.14 10.05
N ASN A 288 -2.11 3.00 9.68
CA ASN A 288 -1.33 2.09 10.51
C ASN A 288 -2.13 1.31 11.56
N ASN A 289 -3.44 1.47 11.67
CA ASN A 289 -4.27 0.62 12.51
C ASN A 289 -4.70 -0.60 11.70
N LYS A 290 -4.64 -1.78 12.32
CA LYS A 290 -5.08 -3.00 11.64
C LYS A 290 -6.59 -3.07 11.61
N GLU A 291 -7.15 -3.23 10.43
CA GLU A 291 -8.49 -3.74 10.22
C GLU A 291 -8.54 -5.25 10.33
N LEU A 292 -9.74 -5.78 10.57
CA LEU A 292 -10.00 -7.22 10.49
C LEU A 292 -10.91 -7.53 9.30
N VAL A 293 -10.52 -8.53 8.52
CA VAL A 293 -11.33 -9.10 7.43
C VAL A 293 -11.66 -10.54 7.78
N VAL A 294 -12.93 -10.92 7.72
CA VAL A 294 -13.41 -12.22 8.20
C VAL A 294 -14.26 -12.92 7.15
N ALA A 295 -13.91 -14.15 6.78
CA ALA A 295 -14.75 -15.00 5.94
C ALA A 295 -15.82 -15.70 6.80
N ASN A 296 -17.10 -15.50 6.47
CA ASN A 296 -18.23 -16.06 7.20
C ASN A 296 -18.94 -17.11 6.36
N GLN A 297 -18.56 -18.37 6.54
CA GLN A 297 -18.96 -19.50 5.71
C GLN A 297 -20.48 -19.63 5.60
N ASN A 298 -21.19 -19.54 6.72
CA ASN A 298 -22.65 -19.75 6.75
C ASN A 298 -23.43 -18.53 6.27
N SER A 299 -22.84 -17.33 6.32
CA SER A 299 -23.46 -16.10 5.84
C SER A 299 -23.22 -15.83 4.36
N GLY A 300 -22.18 -16.40 3.75
CA GLY A 300 -21.79 -16.05 2.37
C GLY A 300 -21.25 -14.62 2.27
N THR A 301 -20.55 -14.15 3.30
CA THR A 301 -20.07 -12.76 3.40
C THR A 301 -18.63 -12.68 3.90
N LEU A 302 -17.89 -11.66 3.46
CA LEU A 302 -16.76 -11.14 4.22
C LEU A 302 -17.25 -10.05 5.18
N SER A 303 -16.79 -10.04 6.44
CA SER A 303 -16.96 -8.91 7.36
C SER A 303 -15.67 -8.10 7.38
N VAL A 304 -15.77 -6.77 7.25
CA VAL A 304 -14.64 -5.83 7.38
C VAL A 304 -14.89 -4.94 8.59
N LEU A 305 -13.96 -4.94 9.54
CA LEU A 305 -14.06 -4.21 10.80
C LEU A 305 -12.94 -3.15 10.89
N PRO A 306 -13.29 -1.84 10.96
CA PRO A 306 -12.33 -0.75 11.15
C PRO A 306 -11.51 -0.89 12.44
N GLY A 307 -10.19 -0.73 12.37
CA GLY A 307 -9.32 -0.71 13.55
C GLY A 307 -9.28 0.65 14.23
N ASN A 308 -9.41 0.70 15.56
CA ASN A 308 -9.30 1.96 16.31
C ASN A 308 -7.89 2.22 16.88
N GLY A 309 -6.93 1.31 16.65
CA GLY A 309 -5.53 1.43 17.10
C GLY A 309 -5.31 1.23 18.61
N ASN A 310 -6.29 0.67 19.30
CA ASN A 310 -6.23 0.44 20.75
C ASN A 310 -6.74 -0.97 21.11
N GLY A 311 -6.71 -1.90 20.16
CA GLY A 311 -7.30 -3.23 20.31
C GLY A 311 -8.83 -3.28 20.23
N THR A 312 -9.50 -2.16 19.94
CA THR A 312 -10.96 -2.15 19.69
C THR A 312 -11.27 -1.90 18.21
N PHE A 313 -12.46 -2.31 17.79
CA PHE A 313 -12.88 -2.25 16.39
C PHE A 313 -14.25 -1.59 16.24
N GLY A 314 -14.43 -0.96 15.08
CA GLY A 314 -15.70 -0.40 14.64
C GLY A 314 -16.72 -1.48 14.25
N ALA A 315 -17.90 -1.03 13.81
CA ALA A 315 -18.95 -1.94 13.35
C ALA A 315 -18.54 -2.68 12.07
N ALA A 316 -18.87 -3.98 12.01
CA ALA A 316 -18.60 -4.80 10.84
C ALA A 316 -19.44 -4.36 9.63
N THR A 317 -18.78 -4.17 8.49
CA THR A 317 -19.41 -4.01 7.18
C THR A 317 -19.38 -5.35 6.45
N ALA A 318 -20.53 -5.81 5.93
CA ALA A 318 -20.62 -7.08 5.22
C ALA A 318 -20.49 -6.88 3.70
N LEU A 319 -19.59 -7.63 3.07
CA LEU A 319 -19.44 -7.76 1.62
C LEU A 319 -20.00 -9.12 1.21
N THR A 320 -21.02 -9.16 0.36
CA THR A 320 -21.59 -10.42 -0.13
C THR A 320 -20.64 -11.10 -1.11
N VAL A 321 -20.28 -12.35 -0.84
CA VAL A 321 -19.43 -13.16 -1.72
C VAL A 321 -20.20 -14.38 -2.22
N GLY A 322 -19.49 -15.45 -2.60
CA GLY A 322 -20.10 -16.72 -2.94
C GLY A 322 -20.60 -17.49 -1.71
N ASN A 323 -21.07 -18.71 -1.96
CA ASN A 323 -21.54 -19.61 -0.91
C ASN A 323 -20.36 -20.32 -0.26
N GLN A 324 -20.39 -20.43 1.08
CA GLN A 324 -19.33 -21.04 1.88
C GLN A 324 -17.93 -20.45 1.58
N PRO A 325 -17.73 -19.14 1.79
CA PRO A 325 -16.38 -18.57 1.78
C PRO A 325 -15.56 -19.23 2.89
N TYR A 326 -14.36 -19.71 2.55
CA TYR A 326 -13.53 -20.50 3.45
C TYR A 326 -12.34 -19.72 3.99
N THR A 327 -11.54 -19.17 3.09
CA THR A 327 -10.34 -18.41 3.42
C THR A 327 -10.37 -17.04 2.76
N VAL A 328 -9.71 -16.06 3.38
CA VAL A 328 -9.50 -14.72 2.82
C VAL A 328 -8.01 -14.42 2.76
N ALA A 329 -7.57 -13.84 1.64
CA ALA A 329 -6.24 -13.29 1.48
C ALA A 329 -6.35 -11.82 1.09
N VAL A 330 -5.34 -11.07 1.48
CA VAL A 330 -5.31 -9.61 1.36
C VAL A 330 -4.00 -9.20 0.70
N GLY A 331 -4.08 -8.46 -0.40
CA GLY A 331 -2.92 -7.99 -1.16
C GLY A 331 -3.34 -6.99 -2.21
N ASP A 332 -2.38 -6.26 -2.78
CA ASP A 332 -2.62 -5.29 -3.84
C ASP A 332 -2.70 -6.00 -5.20
N PHE A 333 -3.91 -6.29 -5.70
CA PHE A 333 -4.09 -7.07 -6.93
C PHE A 333 -4.13 -6.19 -8.19
N ASN A 334 -4.29 -4.88 -8.03
CA ASN A 334 -4.38 -3.91 -9.12
C ASN A 334 -3.20 -2.92 -9.16
N ASN A 335 -2.19 -3.13 -8.31
CA ASN A 335 -1.00 -2.30 -8.16
C ASN A 335 -1.30 -0.82 -7.89
N ASP A 336 -2.39 -0.53 -7.16
CA ASP A 336 -2.76 0.83 -6.75
C ASP A 336 -2.25 1.20 -5.34
N GLY A 337 -1.46 0.31 -4.75
CA GLY A 337 -0.84 0.46 -3.45
C GLY A 337 -1.78 0.30 -2.26
N LYS A 338 -3.04 -0.11 -2.48
CA LYS A 338 -4.00 -0.47 -1.44
C LYS A 338 -4.20 -1.97 -1.40
N SER A 339 -4.46 -2.47 -0.20
CA SER A 339 -4.75 -3.87 0.00
C SER A 339 -6.18 -4.18 -0.44
N ASP A 340 -6.32 -5.06 -1.42
CA ASP A 340 -7.57 -5.64 -1.91
C ASP A 340 -7.87 -6.98 -1.22
N LEU A 341 -9.07 -7.52 -1.42
CA LEU A 341 -9.50 -8.78 -0.82
C LEU A 341 -9.79 -9.83 -1.88
N VAL A 342 -9.41 -11.08 -1.61
CA VAL A 342 -9.84 -12.24 -2.37
C VAL A 342 -10.27 -13.35 -1.42
N THR A 343 -11.33 -14.07 -1.77
CA THR A 343 -11.81 -15.22 -1.00
C THR A 343 -12.19 -16.38 -1.90
N ALA A 344 -11.88 -17.59 -1.43
CA ALA A 344 -12.33 -18.84 -2.01
C ALA A 344 -13.70 -19.22 -1.47
N ASN A 345 -14.65 -19.48 -2.37
CA ASN A 345 -16.01 -19.88 -2.02
C ASN A 345 -16.21 -21.36 -2.42
N ALA A 346 -16.01 -22.25 -1.46
CA ALA A 346 -16.06 -23.69 -1.67
C ALA A 346 -17.43 -24.14 -2.19
N GLY A 347 -18.51 -23.59 -1.63
CA GLY A 347 -19.87 -24.00 -1.96
C GLY A 347 -20.36 -23.53 -3.33
N SER A 348 -19.94 -22.34 -3.78
CA SER A 348 -20.27 -21.83 -5.11
C SER A 348 -19.20 -22.13 -6.18
N HIS A 349 -18.10 -22.77 -5.80
CA HIS A 349 -17.01 -23.15 -6.70
C HIS A 349 -16.50 -21.95 -7.52
N ASN A 350 -16.22 -20.84 -6.84
CA ASN A 350 -15.68 -19.62 -7.46
C ASN A 350 -14.82 -18.80 -6.48
N LEU A 351 -14.07 -17.84 -7.03
CA LEU A 351 -13.35 -16.83 -6.25
C LEU A 351 -14.12 -15.51 -6.29
N SER A 352 -14.15 -14.78 -5.19
CA SER A 352 -14.64 -13.39 -5.14
C SER A 352 -13.48 -12.45 -4.87
N VAL A 353 -13.30 -11.46 -5.75
CA VAL A 353 -12.28 -10.41 -5.62
C VAL A 353 -12.99 -9.09 -5.32
N TRP A 354 -12.49 -8.33 -4.37
CA TRP A 354 -12.99 -7.02 -3.98
C TRP A 354 -11.84 -6.03 -3.97
N LEU A 355 -11.89 -5.09 -4.90
CA LEU A 355 -10.88 -4.06 -5.05
C LEU A 355 -11.16 -2.90 -4.10
N ASN A 356 -10.22 -2.65 -3.19
CA ASN A 356 -10.26 -1.52 -2.30
C ASN A 356 -10.12 -0.25 -3.14
N GLN A 357 -11.06 0.67 -2.99
CA GLN A 357 -11.11 1.83 -3.84
C GLN A 357 -10.17 2.91 -3.33
N THR A 358 -9.66 3.67 -4.29
CA THR A 358 -9.06 4.96 -4.04
C THR A 358 -9.99 5.82 -3.18
N CYS A 359 -9.48 6.29 -2.03
CA CYS A 359 -10.23 7.20 -1.18
C CYS A 359 -9.88 8.60 -1.64
N LEU A 360 -10.32 8.89 -2.85
CA LEU A 360 -10.33 10.26 -3.31
C LEU A 360 -11.34 11.01 -2.46
N VAL A 361 -10.84 11.86 -1.57
CA VAL A 361 -11.68 12.73 -0.76
C VAL A 361 -12.16 13.87 -1.67
N VAL A 362 -13.41 13.77 -2.14
CA VAL A 362 -14.11 14.89 -2.80
C VAL A 362 -15.03 15.53 -1.79
N ARG A 363 -14.59 16.64 -1.20
CA ARG A 363 -15.45 17.45 -0.33
C ARG A 363 -16.01 18.60 -1.13
N GLU A 364 -17.34 18.67 -1.19
CA GLU A 364 -18.06 19.74 -1.88
C GLU A 364 -17.60 21.11 -1.34
N GLY A 365 -17.05 21.95 -2.20
CA GLY A 365 -16.54 23.28 -1.84
C GLY A 365 -15.19 23.30 -1.09
N GLU A 366 -14.47 22.18 -0.98
CA GLU A 366 -13.12 22.17 -0.37
C GLU A 366 -12.03 21.80 -1.41
N MET A 367 -11.79 20.51 -1.64
CA MET A 367 -10.63 20.01 -2.42
C MET A 367 -10.95 18.64 -3.05
N ILE A 368 -10.34 18.35 -4.20
CA ILE A 368 -10.03 16.99 -4.66
C ILE A 368 -8.61 16.68 -4.19
N ASP A 369 -8.45 15.69 -3.32
CA ASP A 369 -7.13 15.30 -2.78
C ASP A 369 -6.73 13.92 -3.32
N GLY A 370 -5.77 13.91 -4.26
CA GLY A 370 -5.13 12.72 -4.81
C GLY A 370 -3.77 12.39 -4.19
N SER A 371 -3.30 13.13 -3.16
CA SER A 371 -1.91 13.06 -2.69
C SER A 371 -1.51 11.71 -2.10
N LEU A 372 -2.48 10.95 -1.60
CA LEU A 372 -2.31 9.61 -1.04
C LEU A 372 -2.57 8.50 -2.06
N GLU A 373 -2.98 8.85 -3.28
CA GLU A 373 -3.30 7.87 -4.31
C GLU A 373 -2.02 7.45 -5.05
N LYS A 374 -1.72 6.14 -5.00
CA LYS A 374 -0.62 5.53 -5.77
C LYS A 374 -1.16 5.06 -7.12
N VAL A 375 -1.70 5.99 -7.90
CA VAL A 375 -2.19 5.73 -9.26
C VAL A 375 -1.07 5.96 -10.28
N VAL A 376 -1.30 5.57 -11.54
CA VAL A 376 -0.38 5.78 -12.67
C VAL A 376 -0.67 7.11 -13.39
N SER A 377 -1.90 7.62 -13.31
CA SER A 377 -2.26 8.96 -13.79
C SER A 377 -3.58 9.44 -13.19
N MET A 378 -3.67 10.72 -12.85
CA MET A 378 -4.94 11.40 -12.62
C MET A 378 -5.23 12.41 -13.74
N THR A 379 -6.48 12.46 -14.19
CA THR A 379 -6.98 13.54 -15.04
C THR A 379 -8.19 14.20 -14.39
N ALA A 380 -8.00 15.39 -13.84
CA ALA A 380 -9.06 16.21 -13.29
C ALA A 380 -9.41 17.32 -14.29
N ASN A 381 -10.68 17.43 -14.67
CA ASN A 381 -11.20 18.51 -15.50
C ASN A 381 -12.43 19.11 -14.85
N LEU A 382 -12.24 20.24 -14.17
CA LEU A 382 -13.29 20.95 -13.47
C LEU A 382 -14.28 21.62 -14.43
N THR A 383 -13.85 21.97 -15.64
CA THR A 383 -14.71 22.54 -16.69
C THR A 383 -15.76 21.52 -17.17
N THR A 384 -15.38 20.26 -17.32
CA THR A 384 -16.30 19.18 -17.75
C THR A 384 -16.82 18.33 -16.60
N ALA A 385 -16.50 18.69 -15.35
CA ALA A 385 -16.78 17.91 -14.15
C ALA A 385 -16.38 16.42 -14.29
N THR A 386 -15.22 16.17 -14.87
CA THR A 386 -14.70 14.83 -15.16
C THR A 386 -13.46 14.57 -14.32
N LEU A 387 -13.40 13.40 -13.69
CA LEU A 387 -12.22 12.89 -13.04
C LEU A 387 -11.95 11.46 -13.48
N LEU A 388 -10.76 11.23 -14.01
CA LEU A 388 -10.28 9.94 -14.42
C LEU A 388 -9.09 9.56 -13.54
N LEU A 389 -9.09 8.34 -13.00
CA LEU A 389 -7.92 7.71 -12.40
C LEU A 389 -7.52 6.53 -13.28
N ASN A 390 -6.27 6.48 -13.73
CA ASN A 390 -5.79 5.48 -14.69
C ASN A 390 -6.68 5.37 -15.95
N GLY A 391 -7.22 6.51 -16.41
CA GLY A 391 -8.14 6.58 -17.55
C GLY A 391 -9.59 6.14 -17.28
N SER A 392 -9.93 5.73 -16.06
CA SER A 392 -11.27 5.29 -15.69
C SER A 392 -12.04 6.36 -14.91
N THR A 393 -13.30 6.59 -15.26
CA THR A 393 -14.15 7.61 -14.60
C THR A 393 -14.43 7.26 -13.15
N VAL A 394 -14.02 8.14 -12.24
CA VAL A 394 -14.47 8.12 -10.84
C VAL A 394 -15.86 8.72 -10.78
N THR A 395 -16.81 8.09 -10.07
CA THR A 395 -18.22 8.54 -10.04
C THR A 395 -18.33 10.00 -9.59
N THR A 396 -18.77 10.90 -10.48
CA THR A 396 -18.72 12.36 -10.27
C THR A 396 -20.08 12.93 -9.88
N SER A 397 -20.33 13.11 -8.58
CA SER A 397 -21.46 13.92 -8.11
C SER A 397 -21.05 15.32 -7.63
N ASN A 398 -19.76 15.55 -7.31
CA ASN A 398 -19.35 16.70 -6.48
C ASN A 398 -18.22 17.59 -7.05
N ILE A 399 -17.90 17.51 -8.36
CA ILE A 399 -16.73 18.23 -8.95
C ILE A 399 -17.10 19.62 -9.51
N ALA A 400 -18.39 19.95 -9.63
CA ALA A 400 -18.85 21.12 -10.40
C ALA A 400 -18.84 22.48 -9.65
N GLY A 401 -18.05 22.67 -8.59
CA GLY A 401 -18.25 23.79 -7.64
C GLY A 401 -17.02 24.53 -7.09
N GLY A 402 -16.17 25.13 -7.93
CA GLY A 402 -15.05 25.98 -7.43
C GLY A 402 -14.00 25.20 -6.63
N VAL A 403 -13.77 23.96 -7.04
CA VAL A 403 -12.97 22.98 -6.30
C VAL A 403 -11.48 23.19 -6.60
N ASN A 404 -10.64 23.10 -5.58
CA ASN A 404 -9.19 23.02 -5.73
C ASN A 404 -8.75 21.58 -5.97
N VAL A 405 -7.61 21.37 -6.64
CA VAL A 405 -7.10 20.02 -6.94
C VAL A 405 -5.71 19.87 -6.39
N MET A 406 -5.49 18.77 -5.67
CA MET A 406 -4.17 18.25 -5.32
C MET A 406 -3.95 16.94 -6.06
N GLY A 407 -2.86 16.93 -6.81
CA GLY A 407 -2.30 15.86 -7.62
C GLY A 407 -1.87 14.64 -6.82
N THR A 408 -1.32 13.69 -7.54
CA THR A 408 -0.79 12.43 -7.04
C THR A 408 0.75 12.52 -7.07
N GLN A 409 1.46 11.46 -6.69
CA GLN A 409 2.94 11.48 -6.76
C GLN A 409 3.47 11.06 -8.15
N VAL A 410 2.60 11.02 -9.16
CA VAL A 410 2.92 10.70 -10.56
C VAL A 410 2.34 11.75 -11.50
N GLY A 411 2.77 11.75 -12.77
CA GLY A 411 2.35 12.75 -13.75
C GLY A 411 0.84 12.80 -14.00
N ASP A 412 0.28 13.99 -13.80
CA ASP A 412 -1.14 14.28 -13.82
C ASP A 412 -1.55 15.26 -14.92
N LYS A 413 -2.86 15.31 -15.19
CA LYS A 413 -3.48 16.33 -16.04
C LYS A 413 -4.60 17.04 -15.29
N ILE A 414 -4.37 18.28 -14.92
CA ILE A 414 -5.30 19.08 -14.11
C ILE A 414 -5.77 20.29 -14.92
N ILE A 415 -7.09 20.45 -15.06
CA ILE A 415 -7.71 21.56 -15.76
C ILE A 415 -8.72 22.23 -14.81
N GLY A 416 -8.48 23.49 -14.50
CA GLY A 416 -9.35 24.35 -13.72
C GLY A 416 -10.69 24.66 -14.41
N ASN A 417 -11.47 25.51 -13.78
CA ASN A 417 -12.74 26.00 -14.28
C ASN A 417 -12.66 27.52 -14.55
N VAL A 418 -13.78 28.24 -14.42
CA VAL A 418 -13.84 29.70 -14.70
C VAL A 418 -13.75 30.56 -13.44
N GLN A 419 -13.46 29.94 -12.30
CA GLN A 419 -13.28 30.56 -11.00
C GLN A 419 -11.81 30.45 -10.62
N GLU A 420 -11.37 31.27 -9.66
CA GLU A 420 -10.07 31.14 -9.02
C GLU A 420 -9.86 29.71 -8.48
N ASN A 421 -8.80 29.04 -8.90
CA ASN A 421 -8.46 27.69 -8.48
C ASN A 421 -7.05 27.63 -7.88
N THR A 422 -6.86 26.77 -6.89
CA THR A 422 -5.55 26.28 -6.48
C THR A 422 -5.38 24.87 -7.02
N LEU A 423 -4.42 24.70 -7.92
CA LEU A 423 -4.12 23.45 -8.61
C LEU A 423 -2.67 23.07 -8.29
N ASP A 424 -2.47 21.93 -7.64
CA ASP A 424 -1.19 21.44 -7.18
C ASP A 424 -0.92 20.07 -7.79
N GLY A 425 0.17 19.88 -8.52
CA GLY A 425 0.54 18.63 -9.19
C GLY A 425 1.22 17.61 -8.28
N GLN A 426 1.78 18.05 -7.15
CA GLN A 426 2.55 17.24 -6.21
C GLN A 426 3.86 16.67 -6.80
N GLY A 427 3.86 15.49 -7.39
CA GLY A 427 5.07 14.84 -7.90
C GLY A 427 4.81 14.15 -9.24
N GLY A 428 5.86 13.93 -10.03
CA GLY A 428 5.73 13.48 -11.41
C GLY A 428 5.78 14.62 -12.42
N ASP A 429 5.73 14.30 -13.71
CA ASP A 429 5.74 15.31 -14.78
C ASP A 429 4.30 15.73 -15.14
N ASP A 430 3.85 16.88 -14.64
CA ASP A 430 2.44 17.29 -14.66
C ASP A 430 2.05 18.22 -15.82
N GLN A 431 0.76 18.22 -16.17
CA GLN A 431 0.14 19.16 -17.11
C GLN A 431 -1.01 19.90 -16.42
N ILE A 432 -0.78 21.15 -16.03
CA ILE A 432 -1.74 21.95 -15.27
C ILE A 432 -2.20 23.15 -16.10
N THR A 433 -3.52 23.36 -16.17
CA THR A 433 -4.14 24.50 -16.88
C THR A 433 -5.17 25.19 -16.00
N GLY A 434 -5.01 26.50 -15.76
CA GLY A 434 -5.89 27.31 -14.92
C GLY A 434 -7.26 27.56 -15.59
N SER A 435 -7.21 28.16 -16.78
CA SER A 435 -8.34 28.52 -17.66
C SER A 435 -8.80 29.97 -17.50
N LYS A 436 -9.71 30.29 -16.58
CA LYS A 436 -10.13 31.67 -16.31
C LYS A 436 -10.26 31.85 -14.81
N GLY A 437 -10.03 33.06 -14.34
CA GLY A 437 -9.91 33.36 -12.92
C GLY A 437 -8.45 33.51 -12.51
N ASP A 438 -8.21 34.18 -11.39
CA ASP A 438 -6.86 34.40 -10.88
C ASP A 438 -6.36 33.09 -10.23
N ASP A 439 -5.71 32.24 -11.01
CA ASP A 439 -5.38 30.88 -10.60
C ASP A 439 -4.00 30.78 -9.92
N ARG A 440 -3.87 29.81 -9.02
CA ARG A 440 -2.59 29.40 -8.44
C ARG A 440 -2.24 27.99 -8.94
N LEU A 441 -1.21 27.90 -9.78
CA LEU A 441 -0.70 26.65 -10.33
C LEU A 441 0.63 26.28 -9.67
N ILE A 442 0.73 25.09 -9.11
CA ILE A 442 1.93 24.53 -8.48
C ILE A 442 2.24 23.20 -9.18
N GLY A 443 3.41 23.07 -9.82
CA GLY A 443 3.84 21.82 -10.44
C GLY A 443 4.24 20.80 -9.39
N GLY A 444 5.27 21.13 -8.61
CA GLY A 444 5.72 20.28 -7.51
C GLY A 444 7.09 19.70 -7.81
N ALA A 445 7.22 18.38 -7.92
CA ALA A 445 8.49 17.72 -8.24
C ALA A 445 8.40 16.92 -9.54
N GLY A 446 9.19 17.26 -10.54
CA GLY A 446 9.16 16.67 -11.88
C GLY A 446 9.36 17.76 -12.93
N ASN A 447 9.21 17.43 -14.21
CA ASN A 447 9.26 18.42 -15.29
C ASN A 447 7.84 18.77 -15.72
N ASP A 448 7.32 19.85 -15.14
CA ASP A 448 5.91 20.19 -15.22
C ASP A 448 5.63 21.16 -16.37
N THR A 449 4.38 21.19 -16.83
CA THR A 449 3.89 22.19 -17.80
C THR A 449 2.68 22.91 -17.23
N LEU A 450 2.85 24.19 -16.91
CA LEU A 450 1.84 25.04 -16.30
C LEU A 450 1.37 26.11 -17.29
N ASN A 451 0.05 26.26 -17.44
CA ASN A 451 -0.57 27.23 -18.34
C ASN A 451 -1.76 27.95 -17.66
N GLY A 452 -1.56 29.19 -17.21
CA GLY A 452 -2.59 29.98 -16.52
C GLY A 452 -3.81 30.30 -17.41
N GLN A 453 -3.53 30.69 -18.66
CA GLN A 453 -4.46 31.16 -19.68
C GLN A 453 -4.91 32.61 -19.54
N ALA A 454 -5.99 32.92 -18.82
CA ALA A 454 -6.59 34.24 -18.80
C ALA A 454 -6.82 34.70 -17.37
N ASP A 455 -6.76 36.01 -17.16
CA ASP A 455 -6.78 36.68 -15.86
C ASP A 455 -5.41 36.59 -15.15
N ASP A 456 -5.30 37.05 -13.90
CA ASP A 456 -3.98 37.29 -13.28
C ASP A 456 -3.51 36.03 -12.51
N ASP A 457 -2.63 35.24 -13.12
CA ASP A 457 -2.24 33.93 -12.59
C ASP A 457 -0.93 33.93 -11.79
N THR A 458 -0.79 33.02 -10.81
CA THR A 458 0.47 32.71 -10.13
C THR A 458 0.94 31.29 -10.45
N LEU A 459 2.13 31.17 -11.06
CA LEU A 459 2.71 29.91 -11.49
C LEU A 459 3.97 29.58 -10.69
N MET A 460 4.06 28.37 -10.16
CA MET A 460 5.21 27.84 -9.44
C MET A 460 5.55 26.47 -10.00
N GLY A 461 6.67 26.36 -10.74
CA GLY A 461 7.14 25.08 -11.30
C GLY A 461 7.50 24.10 -10.19
N GLY A 462 8.55 24.42 -9.43
CA GLY A 462 8.93 23.64 -8.26
C GLY A 462 10.33 23.07 -8.46
N ALA A 463 10.46 21.75 -8.39
CA ALA A 463 11.71 21.04 -8.57
C ALA A 463 11.72 20.26 -9.88
N GLY A 464 12.54 20.67 -10.84
CA GLY A 464 12.75 20.01 -12.11
C GLY A 464 12.88 21.07 -13.21
N ASN A 465 12.77 20.69 -14.48
CA ASN A 465 12.82 21.66 -15.57
C ASN A 465 11.40 21.94 -16.06
N ASP A 466 10.79 22.99 -15.50
CA ASP A 466 9.37 23.25 -15.73
C ASP A 466 9.14 24.19 -16.90
N ARG A 467 7.97 24.11 -17.52
CA ARG A 467 7.54 25.02 -18.59
C ARG A 467 6.35 25.85 -18.11
N LEU A 468 6.59 27.14 -17.90
CA LEU A 468 5.63 28.05 -17.27
C LEU A 468 5.09 29.06 -18.28
N LYS A 469 3.76 29.15 -18.42
CA LYS A 469 3.10 30.11 -19.29
C LYS A 469 1.91 30.74 -18.56
N GLY A 470 2.01 32.01 -18.19
CA GLY A 470 0.91 32.78 -17.59
C GLY A 470 -0.24 32.94 -18.59
N GLY A 471 -0.13 33.89 -19.50
CA GLY A 471 -1.03 33.99 -20.65
C GLY A 471 -1.50 35.42 -20.88
N VAL A 472 -2.79 35.67 -20.69
CA VAL A 472 -3.39 36.99 -20.78
C VAL A 472 -3.71 37.45 -19.37
N GLY A 473 -2.99 38.45 -18.89
CA GLY A 473 -3.17 38.95 -17.53
C GLY A 473 -1.90 39.67 -17.10
N ASN A 474 -1.79 39.94 -15.80
CA ASN A 474 -0.57 40.29 -15.13
C ASN A 474 -0.10 39.08 -14.32
N ASP A 475 0.68 38.21 -14.96
CA ASP A 475 1.02 36.91 -14.37
C ASP A 475 2.27 37.00 -13.47
N GLU A 476 2.34 36.17 -12.43
CA GLU A 476 3.52 36.01 -11.58
C GLU A 476 4.13 34.62 -11.71
N TYR A 477 5.41 34.56 -12.08
CA TYR A 477 6.21 33.33 -12.11
C TYR A 477 7.05 33.27 -10.82
N LEU A 478 6.61 32.48 -9.84
CA LEU A 478 7.10 32.49 -8.47
C LEU A 478 8.06 31.34 -8.16
N PHE A 479 9.27 31.67 -7.71
CA PHE A 479 10.30 30.74 -7.27
C PHE A 479 10.40 30.73 -5.73
N SER A 480 9.85 29.72 -5.04
CA SER A 480 9.74 29.67 -3.56
C SER A 480 9.91 28.29 -2.93
N MET A 481 10.72 28.18 -1.88
CA MET A 481 10.94 26.98 -1.06
C MET A 481 9.66 26.49 -0.36
N LYS A 482 8.66 27.36 -0.20
CA LYS A 482 7.38 27.00 0.42
C LYS A 482 6.44 26.22 -0.50
N GLY A 483 6.71 26.16 -1.80
CA GLY A 483 5.99 25.27 -2.73
C GLY A 483 6.97 24.45 -3.57
N SER A 484 7.80 23.67 -2.89
CA SER A 484 8.64 22.62 -3.45
C SER A 484 9.91 23.04 -4.22
N PHE A 485 10.20 24.34 -4.39
CA PHE A 485 11.49 24.78 -4.95
C PHE A 485 12.64 24.50 -3.97
N THR A 486 13.47 23.47 -4.22
CA THR A 486 14.67 23.20 -3.40
C THR A 486 15.95 23.44 -4.18
N ARG A 487 17.00 23.99 -3.55
CA ARG A 487 18.25 24.30 -4.27
C ARG A 487 18.96 23.07 -4.86
N ALA A 488 18.65 21.88 -4.37
CA ALA A 488 19.18 20.63 -4.89
C ALA A 488 18.32 20.02 -6.02
N GLY A 489 17.04 20.41 -6.12
CA GLY A 489 16.07 19.89 -7.11
C GLY A 489 15.56 20.91 -8.13
N MET A 490 15.93 22.18 -8.02
CA MET A 490 15.40 23.36 -8.74
C MET A 490 15.43 23.35 -10.28
N GLY A 491 16.06 22.36 -10.92
CA GLY A 491 16.28 22.31 -12.38
C GLY A 491 16.48 23.69 -13.04
N VAL A 492 15.98 23.86 -14.26
CA VAL A 492 15.99 25.12 -15.00
C VAL A 492 14.65 25.29 -15.70
N ASP A 493 13.85 26.23 -15.21
CA ASP A 493 12.52 26.48 -15.76
C ASP A 493 12.58 27.28 -17.06
N GLU A 494 11.60 27.10 -17.93
CA GLU A 494 11.37 27.88 -19.14
C GLU A 494 10.09 28.73 -18.98
N ILE A 495 10.27 30.04 -18.90
CA ILE A 495 9.18 31.02 -18.92
C ILE A 495 8.81 31.32 -20.38
N VAL A 496 7.54 31.09 -20.71
CA VAL A 496 7.01 31.16 -22.07
C VAL A 496 6.06 32.33 -22.21
N GLY A 497 6.34 33.22 -23.15
CA GLY A 497 5.42 34.29 -23.51
C GLY A 497 5.36 35.47 -22.53
N PHE A 498 6.35 35.61 -21.65
CA PHE A 498 6.46 36.73 -20.70
C PHE A 498 6.22 38.10 -21.35
N GLN A 499 5.44 38.94 -20.68
CA GLN A 499 4.96 40.23 -21.18
C GLN A 499 5.46 41.35 -20.29
N LYS A 500 6.54 42.00 -20.71
CA LYS A 500 7.16 43.12 -19.98
C LYS A 500 6.12 44.19 -19.62
N GLY A 501 6.14 44.62 -18.35
CA GLY A 501 5.26 45.65 -17.82
C GLY A 501 3.87 45.16 -17.39
N ARG A 502 3.55 43.88 -17.63
CA ARG A 502 2.40 43.18 -17.05
C ARG A 502 2.88 42.10 -16.09
N ASP A 503 3.62 41.15 -16.63
CA ASP A 503 4.08 39.97 -15.91
C ASP A 503 5.24 40.29 -14.97
N ARG A 504 5.43 39.44 -13.96
CA ARG A 504 6.46 39.58 -12.94
C ARG A 504 7.14 38.24 -12.63
N ILE A 505 8.41 38.33 -12.27
CA ILE A 505 9.18 37.20 -11.73
C ILE A 505 9.25 37.36 -10.21
N GLY A 506 8.61 36.46 -9.50
CA GLY A 506 8.56 36.40 -8.05
C GLY A 506 9.74 35.64 -7.47
N LEU A 507 10.49 36.26 -6.56
CA LEU A 507 11.63 35.65 -5.87
C LEU A 507 11.38 35.64 -4.36
N ASP A 508 11.25 34.44 -3.78
CA ASP A 508 11.04 34.27 -2.35
C ASP A 508 12.35 34.49 -1.55
N GLN A 509 12.30 35.26 -0.47
CA GLN A 509 13.50 35.58 0.33
C GLN A 509 14.09 34.41 1.11
N THR A 510 13.29 33.38 1.41
CA THR A 510 13.79 32.16 2.04
C THR A 510 14.58 31.31 1.05
N THR A 511 14.20 31.35 -0.24
CA THR A 511 14.95 30.75 -1.34
C THR A 511 16.19 31.56 -1.72
N PHE A 512 16.00 32.85 -1.99
CA PHE A 512 17.02 33.77 -2.50
C PHE A 512 17.60 34.62 -1.36
N VAL A 513 18.25 33.94 -0.41
CA VAL A 513 18.70 34.48 0.89
C VAL A 513 19.64 35.70 0.85
N GLY A 514 20.27 35.97 -0.29
CA GLY A 514 21.15 37.12 -0.52
C GLY A 514 20.39 38.41 -0.86
N LEU A 515 19.07 38.34 -1.10
CA LEU A 515 18.22 39.51 -1.36
C LEU A 515 17.95 40.29 -0.04
N GLU A 516 18.86 41.18 0.36
CA GLU A 516 18.73 42.02 1.56
C GLU A 516 17.46 42.93 1.55
N ARG A 517 16.82 43.10 2.72
CA ARG A 517 15.54 43.85 2.91
C ARG A 517 15.62 45.35 2.58
N LYS A 518 14.53 45.86 1.96
CA LYS A 518 13.64 46.91 2.54
C LYS A 518 12.31 46.98 1.77
N GLY A 519 11.20 46.93 2.50
CA GLY A 519 9.84 47.00 1.93
C GLY A 519 9.61 48.26 1.12
N LEU A 520 8.71 48.17 0.14
CA LEU A 520 8.21 49.28 -0.69
C LEU A 520 9.33 50.22 -1.18
N PHE A 521 9.97 49.84 -2.29
CA PHE A 521 10.88 50.65 -3.11
C PHE A 521 11.92 51.49 -2.33
N GLY A 522 13.07 50.88 -1.98
CA GLY A 522 14.22 51.63 -1.46
C GLY A 522 15.50 50.79 -1.21
N ARG A 523 16.33 50.65 -2.26
CA ARG A 523 17.64 49.93 -2.39
C ARG A 523 17.52 48.40 -2.45
N ARG A 524 17.10 47.84 -3.60
CA ARG A 524 17.82 47.51 -4.86
C ARG A 524 18.17 46.02 -4.85
N LEU A 525 17.25 45.20 -5.37
CA LEU A 525 17.62 43.93 -5.97
C LEU A 525 18.81 44.21 -6.90
N SER A 526 19.94 43.54 -6.64
CA SER A 526 21.15 43.72 -7.44
C SER A 526 20.93 42.98 -8.75
N PHE A 527 20.43 43.69 -9.76
CA PHE A 527 20.09 43.17 -11.09
C PHE A 527 21.06 43.70 -12.14
N GLU A 528 21.54 42.83 -13.02
CA GLU A 528 22.30 43.23 -14.21
C GLU A 528 21.82 42.46 -15.44
N ALA A 529 21.44 43.19 -16.49
CA ALA A 529 21.14 42.61 -17.80
C ALA A 529 22.38 42.71 -18.71
N VAL A 530 22.95 41.56 -19.07
CA VAL A 530 24.17 41.43 -19.86
C VAL A 530 23.87 40.96 -21.29
N GLY A 531 24.87 40.99 -22.18
CA GLY A 531 24.72 40.57 -23.57
C GLY A 531 25.29 39.19 -23.89
N SER A 532 25.85 38.48 -22.90
CA SER A 532 26.42 37.14 -23.07
C SER A 532 26.61 36.43 -21.73
N GLN A 533 26.66 35.11 -21.76
CA GLN A 533 26.95 34.26 -20.60
C GLN A 533 28.31 34.59 -19.95
N GLN A 534 29.36 34.89 -20.75
CA GLN A 534 30.67 35.24 -20.19
C GLN A 534 30.67 36.58 -19.44
N GLN A 535 29.72 37.47 -19.72
CA GLN A 535 29.51 38.70 -18.96
C GLN A 535 28.72 38.41 -17.67
N ALA A 536 27.73 37.51 -17.72
CA ALA A 536 26.98 37.08 -16.53
C ALA A 536 27.92 36.44 -15.51
N GLU A 537 28.82 35.57 -15.96
CA GLU A 537 29.87 34.91 -15.15
C GLU A 537 30.94 35.87 -14.59
N LYS A 538 30.90 37.15 -14.93
CA LYS A 538 31.80 38.17 -14.35
C LYS A 538 31.05 39.22 -13.53
N SER A 539 29.73 39.19 -13.56
CA SER A 539 28.89 40.10 -12.81
C SER A 539 28.96 39.81 -11.31
N SER A 540 28.88 40.86 -10.51
CA SER A 540 28.68 40.79 -9.06
C SER A 540 27.21 41.00 -8.67
N ALA A 541 26.29 41.07 -9.64
CA ALA A 541 24.86 41.22 -9.37
C ALA A 541 24.31 39.95 -8.73
N LEU A 542 23.30 40.10 -7.87
CA LEU A 542 22.62 38.96 -7.25
C LEU A 542 21.77 38.22 -8.28
N ILE A 543 21.11 38.95 -9.18
CA ILE A 543 20.38 38.38 -10.31
C ILE A 543 21.00 38.91 -11.61
N THR A 544 21.36 38.01 -12.51
CA THR A 544 21.85 38.35 -13.84
C THR A 544 20.90 37.82 -14.91
N TYR A 545 20.59 38.65 -15.90
CA TYR A 545 19.83 38.26 -17.07
C TYR A 545 20.70 38.35 -18.34
N ASP A 546 20.94 37.23 -19.01
CA ASP A 546 21.64 37.20 -20.29
C ASP A 546 20.65 37.36 -21.45
N ARG A 547 20.67 38.51 -22.11
CA ARG A 547 19.79 38.83 -23.24
C ARG A 547 19.98 37.92 -24.46
N SER A 548 21.15 37.28 -24.60
CA SER A 548 21.47 36.43 -25.76
C SER A 548 20.83 35.05 -25.65
N THR A 549 20.68 34.55 -24.43
CA THR A 549 20.16 33.21 -24.15
C THR A 549 18.81 33.22 -23.44
N GLY A 550 18.39 34.36 -22.87
CA GLY A 550 17.22 34.46 -22.01
C GLY A 550 17.47 33.95 -20.58
N SER A 551 18.72 33.63 -20.22
CA SER A 551 19.05 32.98 -18.94
C SER A 551 18.95 33.92 -17.76
N LEU A 552 18.35 33.45 -16.66
CA LEU A 552 18.30 34.09 -15.35
C LEU A 552 19.13 33.28 -14.36
N SER A 553 20.11 33.93 -13.75
CA SER A 553 21.00 33.28 -12.79
C SER A 553 21.04 34.04 -11.48
N TYR A 554 21.26 33.31 -10.39
CA TYR A 554 21.35 33.87 -9.04
C TYR A 554 22.74 33.66 -8.45
N ASN A 555 23.38 34.74 -7.98
CA ASN A 555 24.65 34.71 -7.26
C ASN A 555 24.40 34.97 -5.77
N GLN A 556 24.48 33.92 -4.95
CA GLN A 556 24.13 33.98 -3.53
C GLN A 556 25.02 34.92 -2.70
N ASN A 557 26.30 35.08 -3.07
CA ASN A 557 27.26 35.84 -2.27
C ASN A 557 27.33 37.32 -2.65
N GLY A 558 26.88 37.69 -3.85
CA GLY A 558 26.81 39.08 -4.35
C GLY A 558 28.12 39.88 -4.27
N LYS A 559 29.25 39.21 -4.05
CA LYS A 559 30.55 39.80 -3.70
C LYS A 559 31.72 39.25 -4.51
N ASP A 560 31.59 38.03 -5.04
CA ASP A 560 32.59 37.41 -5.92
C ASP A 560 32.14 37.58 -7.40
N ALA A 561 33.09 37.82 -8.31
CA ALA A 561 32.82 37.79 -9.74
C ALA A 561 32.57 36.34 -10.18
N GLY A 562 31.39 36.06 -10.76
CA GLY A 562 30.96 34.71 -11.15
C GLY A 562 29.82 34.15 -10.30
N LEU A 563 29.20 33.09 -10.80
CA LEU A 563 27.96 32.52 -10.24
C LEU A 563 28.13 31.90 -8.83
N GLY A 564 29.36 31.67 -8.35
CA GLY A 564 29.61 31.06 -7.04
C GLY A 564 28.95 29.68 -6.90
N SER A 565 28.32 29.41 -5.75
CA SER A 565 27.45 28.22 -5.55
C SER A 565 25.99 28.45 -6.00
N GLY A 566 25.71 29.57 -6.66
CA GLY A 566 24.40 29.88 -7.23
C GLY A 566 24.35 29.49 -8.72
N GLY A 567 23.17 29.09 -9.19
CA GLY A 567 22.97 28.46 -10.51
C GLY A 567 22.00 29.22 -11.40
N LEU A 568 21.97 28.80 -12.68
CA LEU A 568 20.85 29.07 -13.59
C LEU A 568 19.58 28.49 -12.97
N PHE A 569 18.50 29.28 -12.90
CA PHE A 569 17.24 28.83 -12.33
C PHE A 569 16.07 28.97 -13.29
N ALA A 570 16.17 29.85 -14.29
CA ALA A 570 15.13 29.99 -15.30
C ALA A 570 15.71 30.53 -16.62
N THR A 571 14.95 30.35 -17.69
CA THR A 571 15.18 30.92 -19.01
C THR A 571 13.90 31.56 -19.53
N LEU A 572 14.02 32.66 -20.28
CA LEU A 572 12.91 33.20 -21.07
C LEU A 572 13.02 32.68 -22.50
N SER A 573 11.98 32.01 -22.98
CA SER A 573 11.86 31.48 -24.35
C SER A 573 12.10 32.50 -25.48
N ARG A 574 12.06 33.80 -25.17
CA ARG A 574 12.39 34.91 -26.08
C ARG A 574 13.22 35.95 -25.34
N ALA A 575 14.11 36.62 -26.07
CA ALA A 575 14.87 37.74 -25.55
C ALA A 575 13.95 38.93 -25.25
N ILE A 576 13.93 39.37 -24.00
CA ILE A 576 13.11 40.49 -23.51
C ILE A 576 14.02 41.43 -22.73
N ASP A 577 13.88 42.74 -22.90
CA ASP A 577 14.71 43.69 -22.14
C ASP A 577 14.18 43.86 -20.71
N LEU A 578 14.50 42.90 -19.82
CA LEU A 578 14.09 42.92 -18.43
C LEU A 578 14.77 44.05 -17.64
N ASN A 579 14.06 44.55 -16.64
CA ASN A 579 14.55 45.54 -15.69
C ASN A 579 14.06 45.24 -14.28
N VAL A 580 14.52 46.00 -13.29
CA VAL A 580 14.22 45.75 -11.87
C VAL A 580 12.71 45.76 -11.57
N SER A 581 11.89 46.51 -12.32
CA SER A 581 10.42 46.53 -12.10
C SER A 581 9.73 45.21 -12.47
N ASP A 582 10.38 44.37 -13.26
CA ASP A 582 9.83 43.10 -13.73
C ASP A 582 10.01 41.99 -12.68
N PHE A 583 10.61 42.31 -11.53
CA PHE A 583 10.82 41.39 -10.40
C PHE A 583 10.02 41.85 -9.18
N VAL A 584 9.49 40.88 -8.43
CA VAL A 584 8.89 41.08 -7.11
C VAL A 584 9.54 40.16 -6.10
N ILE A 585 9.75 40.66 -4.88
CA ILE A 585 10.36 39.89 -3.80
C ILE A 585 9.28 39.52 -2.78
N GLN A 586 9.07 38.22 -2.55
CA GLN A 586 8.05 37.68 -1.65
C GLN A 586 8.65 37.19 -0.30
N ARG A 587 7.83 37.12 0.76
CA ARG A 587 8.24 36.78 2.14
C ARG A 587 7.75 35.42 2.63
#